data_AF-A0A0A6P2F4-F1
#
_entry.id   AF-A0A0A6P2F4-F1
#
_cell.length_a   1.000
_cell.length_b   1.000
_cell.length_c   1.000
_cell.angle_alpha   90.00
_cell.angle_beta   90.00
_cell.angle_gamma   90.00
#
_symmetry.space_group_name_H-M   'P 1'
#
loop_
_entity.id
_entity.type
_entity.pdbx_description
1 polymer ?
#
loop_
_entity_poly.entity_id
_entity_poly.type
_entity_poly.pdbx_seq_one_letter_code
_entity_poly.pdbx_strand_id
1 'polypeptide(L)'
;MLFLYAEDSNYSSVYTTLKECRVIESSANNPDAEIDYFSEECPGREDYRIFLKGMDSRSWLVIKKGDKIIADFFEEIMENAPGNFPYVSGKLAEWRYKGKTPIAVIIAATQEMLKNTMAT
;
A
#
# COMPACT_ATOMS: atom_id res chain seq x y z
N MET A 1 24.90 38.83 -13.32
CA MET A 1 23.84 37.87 -13.69
C MET A 1 24.23 36.53 -13.06
N LEU A 2 23.65 36.18 -11.92
CA LEU A 2 23.92 34.92 -11.22
C LEU A 2 22.97 33.86 -11.78
N PHE A 3 23.51 32.89 -12.51
CA PHE A 3 22.79 31.68 -12.87
C PHE A 3 22.75 30.78 -11.63
N LEU A 4 21.61 30.75 -10.95
CA LEU A 4 21.30 29.69 -9.98
C LEU A 4 21.03 28.42 -10.79
N TYR A 5 22.06 27.60 -10.98
CA TYR A 5 21.84 26.20 -11.34
C TYR A 5 21.07 25.57 -10.18
N ALA A 6 19.86 25.10 -10.43
CA ALA A 6 19.19 24.20 -9.51
C ALA A 6 20.14 23.03 -9.26
N GLU A 7 20.56 22.81 -8.01
CA GLU A 7 21.25 21.56 -7.65
C GLU A 7 20.41 20.41 -8.20
N ASP A 8 21.03 19.53 -8.99
CA ASP A 8 20.36 18.36 -9.54
C ASP A 8 19.63 17.64 -8.40
N SER A 9 18.30 17.74 -8.41
CA SER A 9 17.46 17.04 -7.45
C SER A 9 17.64 15.56 -7.69
N ASN A 10 18.43 14.91 -6.84
CA ASN A 10 18.59 13.46 -6.88
C ASN A 10 17.36 12.73 -6.30
N TYR A 11 16.22 13.41 -6.16
CA TYR A 11 14.96 12.84 -5.76
C TYR A 11 14.11 12.50 -6.99
N SER A 12 13.48 11.34 -6.98
CA SER A 12 12.58 10.93 -8.04
C SER A 12 11.38 10.15 -7.50
N SER A 13 10.32 10.07 -8.29
CA SER A 13 9.12 9.30 -7.99
C SER A 13 8.84 8.33 -9.12
N VAL A 14 8.48 7.10 -8.77
CA VAL A 14 8.02 6.11 -9.75
C VAL A 14 6.76 5.44 -9.25
N TYR A 15 5.86 5.10 -10.16
CA TYR A 15 4.53 4.61 -9.83
C TYR A 15 4.39 3.15 -10.20
N THR A 16 3.74 2.38 -9.32
CA THR A 16 3.33 1.01 -9.59
C THR A 16 1.82 0.90 -9.44
N THR A 17 1.20 0.09 -10.31
CA THR A 17 -0.24 -0.17 -10.25
C THR A 17 -0.58 -1.09 -9.08
N LEU A 18 -1.65 -0.76 -8.36
CA LEU A 18 -2.31 -1.62 -7.37
C LEU A 18 -3.57 -2.28 -7.98
N LYS A 19 -3.55 -2.44 -9.30
CA LYS A 19 -4.54 -3.22 -10.06
C LYS A 19 -3.87 -4.47 -10.61
N GLU A 20 -4.67 -5.37 -11.15
CA GLU A 20 -4.19 -6.63 -11.76
C GLU A 20 -3.43 -7.48 -10.73
N CYS A 21 -3.85 -7.39 -9.48
CA CYS A 21 -3.27 -8.17 -8.40
C CYS A 21 -3.66 -9.64 -8.55
N ARG A 22 -2.69 -10.53 -8.32
CA ARG A 22 -2.90 -11.96 -8.37
C ARG A 22 -3.42 -12.44 -7.03
N VAL A 23 -4.60 -13.05 -7.01
CA VAL A 23 -5.13 -13.72 -5.81
C VAL A 23 -4.17 -14.82 -5.37
N ILE A 24 -3.70 -14.71 -4.13
CA ILE A 24 -2.88 -15.71 -3.45
C ILE A 24 -3.76 -16.58 -2.57
N GLU A 25 -4.71 -15.97 -1.87
CA GLU A 25 -5.63 -16.65 -0.96
C GLU A 25 -6.95 -15.90 -0.89
N SER A 26 -8.06 -16.63 -0.72
CA SER A 26 -9.38 -16.04 -0.49
C SER A 26 -10.34 -17.04 0.15
N SER A 27 -11.13 -16.54 1.09
CA SER A 27 -12.32 -17.20 1.67
C SER A 27 -13.34 -17.66 0.63
N ALA A 28 -13.42 -16.99 -0.54
CA ALA A 28 -14.41 -17.29 -1.58
C ALA A 28 -14.31 -18.72 -2.12
N ASN A 29 -13.14 -19.36 -1.98
CA ASN A 29 -12.89 -20.74 -2.39
C ASN A 29 -12.82 -21.71 -1.20
N ASN A 30 -13.12 -21.26 0.03
CA ASN A 30 -13.07 -22.06 1.25
C ASN A 30 -14.48 -22.15 1.88
N PRO A 31 -15.18 -23.29 1.74
CA PRO A 31 -16.55 -23.45 2.24
C PRO A 31 -16.64 -23.44 3.78
N ASP A 32 -15.52 -23.66 4.47
CA ASP A 32 -15.44 -23.68 5.93
C ASP A 32 -14.93 -22.35 6.51
N ALA A 33 -14.78 -21.30 5.68
CA ALA A 33 -14.32 -20.00 6.14
C ALA A 33 -15.38 -19.33 7.03
N GLU A 34 -15.05 -19.12 8.30
CA GLU A 34 -15.91 -18.42 9.26
C GLU A 34 -15.90 -16.89 9.09
N ILE A 35 -14.88 -16.35 8.40
CA ILE A 35 -14.70 -14.92 8.15
C ILE A 35 -14.37 -14.68 6.67
N ASP A 36 -14.72 -13.50 6.16
CA ASP A 36 -14.32 -13.11 4.81
C ASP A 36 -12.87 -12.61 4.83
N TYR A 37 -12.04 -13.12 3.93
CA TYR A 37 -10.65 -12.68 3.84
C TYR A 37 -10.09 -12.85 2.43
N PHE A 38 -9.09 -12.04 2.11
CA PHE A 38 -8.32 -12.20 0.89
C PHE A 38 -6.88 -11.74 1.06
N SER A 39 -6.02 -12.29 0.20
CA SER A 39 -4.63 -11.89 0.04
C SER A 39 -4.32 -11.88 -1.44
N GLU A 40 -3.96 -10.72 -1.95
CA GLU A 40 -3.62 -10.51 -3.35
C GLU A 40 -2.21 -9.92 -3.45
N GLU A 41 -1.42 -10.41 -4.40
CA GLU A 41 -0.12 -9.85 -4.72
C GLU A 41 -0.23 -8.92 -5.93
N CYS A 42 -0.03 -7.63 -5.70
CA CYS A 42 -0.04 -6.62 -6.75
C CYS A 42 1.34 -6.52 -7.42
N PRO A 43 1.45 -5.92 -8.62
CA PRO A 43 2.73 -5.59 -9.20
C PRO A 43 3.65 -4.91 -8.19
N GLY A 44 4.83 -5.49 -8.02
CA GLY A 44 5.88 -4.98 -7.14
C GLY A 44 6.87 -4.10 -7.89
N ARG A 45 8.00 -3.81 -7.25
CA ARG A 45 9.11 -3.08 -7.88
C ARG A 45 10.43 -3.58 -7.33
N GLU A 46 11.39 -3.85 -8.22
CA GLU A 46 12.71 -4.39 -7.85
C GLU A 46 12.54 -5.67 -7.02
N ASP A 47 13.04 -5.71 -5.79
CA ASP A 47 12.87 -6.82 -4.85
C ASP A 47 11.73 -6.61 -3.84
N TYR A 48 10.97 -5.52 -4.00
CA TYR A 48 9.79 -5.23 -3.19
C TYR A 48 8.53 -5.84 -3.80
N ARG A 49 7.75 -6.50 -2.94
CA ARG A 49 6.47 -7.13 -3.27
C ARG A 49 5.37 -6.44 -2.46
N ILE A 50 4.28 -6.09 -3.13
CA ILE A 50 3.13 -5.43 -2.51
C ILE A 50 2.00 -6.45 -2.41
N PHE A 51 1.45 -6.60 -1.21
CA PHE A 51 0.27 -7.42 -0.96
C PHE A 51 -0.87 -6.54 -0.48
N LEU A 52 -2.02 -6.69 -1.11
CA LEU A 52 -3.29 -6.18 -0.62
C LEU A 52 -3.97 -7.30 0.16
N LYS A 53 -4.23 -7.06 1.44
CA LYS A 53 -4.93 -8.00 2.29
C LYS A 53 -6.27 -7.41 2.71
N GLY A 54 -7.24 -8.29 2.95
CA GLY A 54 -8.48 -7.91 3.59
C GLY A 54 -9.00 -8.98 4.52
N MET A 55 -9.77 -8.50 5.50
CA MET A 55 -10.49 -9.31 6.48
C MET A 55 -11.77 -8.57 6.87
N ASP A 56 -12.92 -9.20 6.62
CA ASP A 56 -14.24 -8.60 6.70
C ASP A 56 -14.29 -7.27 5.91
N SER A 57 -14.71 -6.17 6.55
CA SER A 57 -14.79 -4.83 5.95
C SER A 57 -13.46 -4.06 5.94
N ARG A 58 -12.34 -4.69 6.31
CA ARG A 58 -11.04 -4.04 6.49
C ARG A 58 -10.08 -4.47 5.39
N SER A 59 -9.25 -3.55 4.91
CA SER A 59 -8.18 -3.88 3.98
C SER A 59 -6.92 -3.05 4.22
N TRP A 60 -5.76 -3.68 4.08
CA TRP A 60 -4.47 -3.04 4.35
C TRP A 60 -3.41 -3.56 3.39
N LEU A 61 -2.26 -2.88 3.40
CA LEU A 61 -1.11 -3.28 2.60
C LEU A 61 -0.07 -3.97 3.47
N VAL A 62 0.60 -4.95 2.87
CA VAL A 62 1.81 -5.55 3.42
C VAL A 62 2.90 -5.41 2.36
N ILE A 63 4.03 -4.84 2.73
CA ILE A 63 5.19 -4.70 1.85
C ILE A 63 6.24 -5.70 2.31
N LYS A 64 6.73 -6.50 1.36
CA LYS A 64 7.85 -7.42 1.58
C LYS A 64 9.04 -7.03 0.73
N LYS A 65 10.24 -7.36 1.20
CA LYS A 65 11.47 -7.37 0.40
C LYS A 65 11.98 -8.80 0.33
N GLY A 66 11.84 -9.44 -0.83
CA GLY A 66 11.87 -10.90 -0.93
C GLY A 66 10.74 -11.52 -0.07
N ASP A 67 11.08 -12.41 0.86
CA ASP A 67 10.12 -13.04 1.77
C ASP A 67 9.98 -12.32 3.13
N LYS A 68 10.85 -11.35 3.42
CA LYS A 68 10.81 -10.59 4.67
C LYS A 68 9.73 -9.51 4.60
N ILE A 69 8.81 -9.50 5.56
CA ILE A 69 7.90 -8.37 5.79
C ILE A 69 8.71 -7.18 6.29
N ILE A 70 8.60 -6.05 5.59
CA ILE A 70 9.25 -4.79 5.97
C ILE A 70 8.25 -3.74 6.47
N ALA A 71 6.98 -3.88 6.10
CA ALA A 71 5.87 -3.10 6.63
C ALA A 71 4.59 -3.95 6.59
N ASP A 72 3.86 -3.98 7.70
CA ASP A 72 2.50 -4.51 7.77
C ASP A 72 1.61 -3.45 8.40
N PHE A 73 0.83 -2.77 7.56
CA PHE A 73 0.06 -1.61 8.02
C PHE A 73 -1.10 -1.99 8.92
N PHE A 74 -1.49 -3.27 9.03
CA PHE A 74 -2.53 -3.66 10.00
C PHE A 74 -2.02 -3.55 11.43
N GLU A 75 -0.89 -4.17 11.72
CA GLU A 75 -0.28 -4.15 13.06
C GLU A 75 0.07 -2.72 13.48
N GLU A 76 0.73 -1.97 12.59
CA GLU A 76 1.12 -0.57 12.87
C GLU A 76 -0.10 0.32 13.18
N ILE A 77 -1.21 0.16 12.46
CA ILE A 77 -2.43 0.94 12.70
C ILE A 77 -3.10 0.49 14.00
N MET A 78 -3.16 -0.81 14.27
CA MET A 78 -3.81 -1.33 15.47
C MET A 78 -3.08 -0.96 16.76
N GLU A 79 -1.75 -0.85 16.71
CA GLU A 79 -0.95 -0.37 17.83
C GLU A 79 -1.21 1.11 18.15
N ASN A 80 -1.47 1.94 17.13
CA ASN A 80 -1.55 3.40 17.29
C ASN A 80 -2.98 3.96 17.33
N ALA A 81 -3.93 3.31 16.67
CA ALA A 81 -5.30 3.78 16.49
C ALA A 81 -6.29 2.60 16.37
N PRO A 82 -6.44 1.79 17.44
CA PRO A 82 -7.31 0.62 17.42
C PRO A 82 -8.75 1.00 17.06
N GLY A 83 -9.35 0.28 16.10
CA GLY A 83 -10.71 0.50 15.63
C GLY A 83 -10.85 1.40 14.39
N ASN A 84 -9.79 2.12 14.00
CA ASN A 84 -9.76 2.86 12.74
C ASN A 84 -8.97 2.08 11.70
N PHE A 85 -9.68 1.41 10.79
CA PHE A 85 -9.03 0.68 9.71
C PHE A 85 -9.15 1.42 8.39
N PRO A 86 -8.05 1.56 7.64
CA PRO A 86 -8.14 2.04 6.28
C PRO A 86 -8.89 1.00 5.45
N TYR A 87 -9.62 1.49 4.45
CA TYR A 87 -10.03 0.68 3.32
C TYR A 87 -9.10 1.07 2.17
N VAL A 88 -8.16 0.22 1.79
CA VAL A 88 -7.23 0.53 0.70
C VAL A 88 -8.02 0.50 -0.62
N SER A 89 -8.32 1.69 -1.13
CA SER A 89 -9.03 1.90 -2.40
C SER A 89 -8.15 2.52 -3.49
N GLY A 90 -6.89 2.83 -3.17
CA GLY A 90 -5.93 3.43 -4.08
C GLY A 90 -5.57 2.50 -5.24
N LYS A 91 -5.40 3.07 -6.43
CA LYS A 91 -5.06 2.33 -7.67
C LYS A 91 -3.56 2.32 -7.98
N LEU A 92 -2.77 3.14 -7.28
CA LEU A 92 -1.35 3.35 -7.51
C LEU A 92 -0.61 3.43 -6.17
N ALA A 93 0.63 2.95 -6.16
CA ALA A 93 1.63 3.25 -5.15
C ALA A 93 2.73 4.11 -5.77
N GLU A 94 3.09 5.21 -5.11
CA GLU A 94 4.23 6.05 -5.44
C GLU A 94 5.43 5.63 -4.61
N TRP A 95 6.52 5.29 -5.29
CA TRP A 95 7.83 5.03 -4.71
C TRP A 95 8.68 6.27 -4.82
N ARG A 96 9.09 6.85 -3.69
CA ARG A 96 10.02 7.97 -3.67
C ARG A 96 11.44 7.48 -3.48
N TYR A 97 12.36 8.06 -4.23
CA TYR A 97 13.77 7.71 -4.21
C TYR A 97 14.65 8.90 -3.89
N LYS A 98 15.80 8.62 -3.27
CA LYS A 98 16.99 9.49 -3.25
C LYS A 98 18.13 8.73 -3.93
N GLY A 99 18.50 9.14 -5.14
CA GLY A 99 19.33 8.34 -6.03
C GLY A 99 18.61 7.05 -6.41
N LYS A 100 19.24 5.90 -6.13
CA LYS A 100 18.67 4.56 -6.36
C LYS A 100 18.02 3.96 -5.11
N THR A 101 18.03 4.68 -4.00
CA THR A 101 17.52 4.17 -2.72
C THR A 101 16.07 4.58 -2.55
N PRO A 102 15.12 3.64 -2.41
CA PRO A 102 13.74 3.98 -2.05
C PRO A 102 13.71 4.48 -0.60
N ILE A 103 13.03 5.60 -0.38
CA ILE A 103 12.95 6.29 0.91
C ILE A 103 11.51 6.40 1.43
N ALA A 104 10.51 6.23 0.57
CA ALA A 104 9.11 6.18 0.98
C ALA A 104 8.26 5.42 -0.05
N VAL A 105 7.18 4.82 0.44
CA VAL A 105 6.07 4.33 -0.38
C VAL A 105 4.82 5.07 0.06
N ILE A 106 4.13 5.67 -0.89
CA ILE A 106 2.92 6.46 -0.64
C ILE A 106 1.79 5.82 -1.41
N ILE A 107 0.72 5.46 -0.70
CA ILE A 107 -0.52 4.98 -1.30
C ILE A 107 -1.58 6.05 -1.10
N ALA A 108 -2.19 6.48 -2.20
CA ALA A 108 -3.26 7.46 -2.14
C ALA A 108 -4.55 6.81 -1.62
N ALA A 109 -5.10 7.35 -0.54
CA ALA A 109 -6.50 7.17 -0.20
C ALA A 109 -7.36 7.84 -1.30
N THR A 110 -8.43 7.19 -1.74
CA THR A 110 -9.33 7.80 -2.74
C THR A 110 -10.22 8.88 -2.12
N GLN A 111 -10.75 9.78 -2.94
CA GLN A 111 -11.69 10.81 -2.48
C GLN A 111 -12.95 10.24 -1.80
N GLU A 112 -13.36 9.01 -2.13
CA GLU A 112 -14.48 8.35 -1.43
C GLU A 112 -14.17 8.09 0.05
N MET A 113 -12.91 7.77 0.38
CA MET A 113 -12.48 7.63 1.77
C MET A 113 -12.56 8.97 2.53
N LEU A 114 -12.17 10.07 1.88
CA LEU A 114 -12.16 11.40 2.49
C LEU A 114 -13.57 11.97 2.69
N LYS A 115 -14.55 11.58 1.85
CA LYS A 115 -15.94 12.02 1.99
C LYS A 115 -16.63 11.40 3.21
N ASN A 116 -16.30 10.15 3.55
CA ASN A 116 -16.89 9.47 4.72
C ASN A 116 -16.33 9.98 6.06
N THR A 117 -15.16 10.64 6.07
CA THR A 117 -14.57 11.23 7.29
C THR A 117 -15.11 12.63 7.60
N MET A 118 -15.74 13.31 6.64
CA MET A 118 -16.29 14.66 6.82
C MET A 118 -17.80 14.67 7.15
N ALA A 119 -18.44 13.49 7.22
CA ALA A 119 -19.87 13.34 7.48
C ALA A 119 -20.22 12.99 8.94
N THR A 120 -19.23 12.96 9.83
CA THR A 120 -19.39 12.73 11.29
C THR A 120 -19.15 13.98 12.09
#